data_AF-A0A6N6N0X5-F1
#
_entry.id   AF-A0A6N6N0X5-F1
#
_cell.length_a   1.000
_cell.length_b   1.000
_cell.length_c   1.000
_cell.angle_alpha   90.00
_cell.angle_beta   90.00
_cell.angle_gamma   90.00
#
_symmetry.space_group_name_H-M   'P 1'
#
loop_
_entity.id
_entity.type
_entity.pdbx_description
1 polymer ?
#
loop_
_entity_poly.entity_id
_entity_poly.type
_entity_poly.pdbx_seq_one_letter_code
_entity_poly.pdbx_strand_id
1 'polypeptide(L)'
;MTVPAYQLTWVTDQLAVGAAPMSDKQLDALHAAGVDAVLNLCGEFCDLHDIECQAGFEVYHMPLADEEAPELAELEKALAWLDEAIYLGKKVLIHCRHGIGRTGTVLNAYLLRRGLGHQGAWKKLKKLRSKPANFAQWWTIRKYGRSSRKLTLREPSLEMKRAVDLAPFFKDYTILEARAEDLFAYELGNDQRCGRDHTRCCSTPITLSLIEAVHLTHFMNARLSSDERLQAIGRAVETAKKERSTAQNVDQGADAGEYCLSEAGATCPLLHEGACMLWEHRPLQCRTYELAQDTASDLWNTVLAPGLEKLSLETWFAYTGVMAHEDLPGFALADVVSGRYVQAVFHLMMRYGAA
;
A
#
# COMPACT_ATOMS: atom_id res chain seq x y z
N MET A 1 18.46 25.94 -17.34
CA MET A 1 17.40 25.25 -16.58
C MET A 1 16.40 24.73 -17.58
N THR A 2 16.30 23.42 -17.74
CA THR A 2 15.32 22.77 -18.63
C THR A 2 13.93 23.03 -18.07
N VAL A 3 13.01 23.52 -18.90
CA VAL A 3 11.60 23.64 -18.51
C VAL A 3 11.09 22.21 -18.29
N PRO A 4 10.50 21.89 -17.13
CA PRO A 4 9.97 20.55 -16.89
C PRO A 4 8.87 20.26 -17.91
N ALA A 5 8.84 19.04 -18.46
CA ALA A 5 7.88 18.65 -19.49
C ALA A 5 6.42 18.77 -19.00
N TYR A 6 6.23 18.67 -17.68
CA TYR A 6 4.95 18.82 -17.01
C TYR A 6 5.07 19.71 -15.77
N GLN A 7 4.10 20.60 -15.55
CA GLN A 7 4.08 21.53 -14.42
C GLN A 7 3.11 21.06 -13.33
N LEU A 8 3.64 20.39 -12.31
CA LEU A 8 2.91 19.99 -11.10
C LEU A 8 2.77 21.16 -10.12
N THR A 9 1.60 21.27 -9.49
CA THR A 9 1.40 22.16 -8.33
C THR A 9 1.11 21.32 -7.09
N TRP A 10 2.10 21.17 -6.22
CA TRP A 10 1.95 20.47 -4.94
C TRP A 10 1.09 21.28 -3.97
N VAL A 11 0.09 20.62 -3.38
CA VAL A 11 -0.78 21.15 -2.32
C VAL A 11 -0.31 20.67 -0.95
N THR A 12 0.15 19.43 -0.91
CA THR A 12 0.78 18.74 0.23
C THR A 12 1.99 17.96 -0.27
N ASP A 13 2.69 17.25 0.61
CA ASP A 13 3.82 16.38 0.21
C ASP A 13 3.38 15.17 -0.64
N GLN A 14 2.07 14.84 -0.61
CA GLN A 14 1.49 13.67 -1.25
C GLN A 14 0.32 13.99 -2.20
N LEU A 15 -0.10 15.25 -2.32
CA LEU A 15 -1.21 15.65 -3.18
C LEU A 15 -0.80 16.80 -4.08
N ALA A 16 -0.90 16.58 -5.39
CA ALA A 16 -0.69 17.59 -6.43
C ALA A 16 -1.95 17.81 -7.26
N VAL A 17 -2.01 18.97 -7.91
CA VAL A 17 -3.01 19.31 -8.92
C VAL A 17 -2.33 19.74 -10.23
N GLY A 18 -2.98 19.46 -11.35
CA GLY A 18 -2.44 19.76 -12.67
C GLY A 18 -3.43 19.59 -13.82
N ALA A 19 -2.95 19.83 -15.04
CA ALA A 19 -3.68 19.63 -16.29
C ALA A 19 -3.62 18.15 -16.74
N ALA A 20 -4.28 17.79 -17.84
CA ALA A 20 -4.15 16.42 -18.34
C ALA A 20 -2.72 16.20 -18.89
N PRO A 21 -2.05 15.08 -18.55
CA PRO A 21 -0.82 14.69 -19.23
C PRO A 21 -1.16 14.20 -20.64
N MET A 22 -0.72 14.94 -21.66
CA MET A 22 -1.09 14.71 -23.07
C MET A 22 0.07 14.12 -23.90
N SER A 23 1.10 13.60 -23.25
CA SER A 23 2.26 12.98 -23.94
C SER A 23 3.08 12.09 -23.00
N ASP A 24 3.79 11.12 -23.56
CA ASP A 24 4.66 10.20 -22.81
C ASP A 24 5.70 10.95 -21.97
N LYS A 25 6.31 12.00 -22.53
CA LYS A 25 7.27 12.85 -21.78
C LYS A 25 6.66 13.49 -20.53
N GLN A 26 5.36 13.76 -20.53
CA GLN A 26 4.67 14.28 -19.38
C GLN A 26 4.39 13.19 -18.35
N LEU A 27 4.01 11.99 -18.79
CA LEU A 27 3.87 10.81 -17.93
C LEU A 27 5.21 10.45 -17.28
N ASP A 28 6.31 10.44 -18.04
CA ASP A 28 7.67 10.25 -17.51
C ASP A 28 8.04 11.31 -16.47
N ALA A 29 7.66 12.57 -16.70
CA ALA A 29 7.90 13.64 -15.74
C ALA A 29 7.08 13.48 -14.45
N LEU A 30 5.88 12.88 -14.52
CA LEU A 30 5.08 12.53 -13.35
C LEU A 30 5.75 11.41 -12.54
N HIS A 31 6.26 10.35 -13.19
CA HIS A 31 7.03 9.31 -12.51
C HIS A 31 8.31 9.85 -11.88
N ALA A 32 9.04 10.72 -12.59
CA ALA A 32 10.25 11.35 -12.05
C ALA A 32 9.96 12.24 -10.83
N ALA A 33 8.74 12.80 -10.72
CA ALA A 33 8.27 13.50 -9.54
C ALA A 33 7.77 12.57 -8.41
N GLY A 34 7.71 11.26 -8.69
CA GLY A 34 7.27 10.21 -7.78
C GLY A 34 5.75 10.16 -7.62
N VAL A 35 4.98 10.55 -8.64
CA VAL A 35 3.52 10.35 -8.65
C VAL A 35 3.22 8.86 -8.86
N ASP A 36 2.43 8.27 -7.97
CA ASP A 36 2.06 6.86 -8.01
C ASP A 36 0.63 6.67 -8.52
N ALA A 37 -0.24 7.65 -8.29
CA ALA A 37 -1.67 7.53 -8.56
C ALA A 37 -2.27 8.81 -9.16
N VAL A 38 -3.32 8.64 -9.96
CA VAL A 38 -3.96 9.70 -10.73
C VAL A 38 -5.48 9.66 -10.54
N LEU A 39 -6.05 10.79 -10.09
CA LEU A 39 -7.49 11.03 -10.11
C LEU A 39 -7.84 11.81 -11.38
N ASN A 40 -8.33 11.08 -12.37
CA ASN A 40 -8.66 11.61 -13.70
C ASN A 40 -10.13 12.02 -13.76
N LEU A 41 -10.36 13.33 -13.98
CA LEU A 41 -11.70 13.93 -14.05
C LEU A 41 -12.19 14.20 -15.48
N CYS A 42 -11.43 13.79 -16.49
CA CYS A 42 -11.74 14.06 -17.89
C CYS A 42 -12.81 13.10 -18.40
N GLY A 43 -14.01 13.63 -18.71
CA GLY A 43 -15.02 12.90 -19.48
C GLY A 43 -14.79 13.01 -20.99
N GLU A 44 -14.04 14.03 -21.45
CA GLU A 44 -13.79 14.31 -22.86
C GLU A 44 -12.65 13.51 -23.49
N PHE A 45 -11.80 12.89 -22.66
CA PHE A 45 -10.67 12.07 -23.10
C PHE A 45 -10.92 10.63 -22.67
N CYS A 46 -11.69 9.90 -23.48
CA CYS A 46 -12.13 8.55 -23.14
C CYS A 46 -10.97 7.59 -22.89
N ASP A 47 -9.90 7.68 -23.66
CA ASP A 47 -8.81 6.69 -23.59
C ASP A 47 -7.65 7.13 -22.67
N LEU A 48 -7.70 8.34 -22.10
CA LEU A 48 -6.57 8.87 -21.33
C LEU A 48 -6.33 8.05 -20.05
N HIS A 49 -7.39 7.62 -19.38
CA HIS A 49 -7.27 6.79 -18.18
C HIS A 49 -6.59 5.45 -18.47
N ASP A 50 -6.85 4.83 -19.63
CA ASP A 50 -6.19 3.60 -20.06
C ASP A 50 -4.70 3.83 -20.34
N ILE A 51 -4.36 4.96 -21.00
CA ILE A 51 -2.96 5.35 -21.27
C ILE A 51 -2.21 5.58 -19.95
N GLU A 52 -2.84 6.24 -18.98
CA GLU A 52 -2.28 6.46 -17.64
C GLU A 52 -2.07 5.12 -16.91
N CYS A 53 -3.02 4.20 -16.97
CA CYS A 53 -2.86 2.84 -16.43
C CYS A 53 -1.69 2.09 -17.10
N GLN A 54 -1.59 2.15 -18.43
CA GLN A 54 -0.51 1.50 -19.20
C GLN A 54 0.87 2.09 -18.91
N ALA A 55 0.92 3.38 -18.55
CA ALA A 55 2.15 4.01 -18.08
C ALA A 55 2.56 3.54 -16.68
N GLY A 56 1.67 2.91 -15.91
CA GLY A 56 1.97 2.35 -14.59
C GLY A 56 1.41 3.15 -13.41
N PHE A 57 0.51 4.11 -13.66
CA PHE A 57 -0.20 4.82 -12.59
C PHE A 57 -1.40 4.00 -12.09
N GLU A 58 -1.70 4.09 -10.79
CA GLU A 58 -3.02 3.71 -10.30
C GLU A 58 -4.02 4.82 -10.64
N VAL A 59 -4.99 4.53 -11.52
CA VAL A 59 -5.94 5.55 -12.00
C VAL A 59 -7.31 5.34 -11.39
N TYR A 60 -7.84 6.39 -10.75
CA TYR A 60 -9.26 6.50 -10.46
C TYR A 60 -9.92 7.43 -11.48
N HIS A 61 -10.73 6.86 -12.37
CA HIS A 61 -11.45 7.62 -13.39
C HIS A 61 -12.84 8.01 -12.90
N MET A 62 -13.06 9.31 -12.68
CA MET A 62 -14.38 9.89 -12.39
C MET A 62 -14.73 10.86 -13.52
N PRO A 63 -15.26 10.37 -14.65
CA PRO A 63 -15.50 11.21 -15.82
C PRO A 63 -16.51 12.31 -15.50
N LEU A 64 -16.07 13.56 -15.65
CA LEU A 64 -16.94 14.74 -15.55
C LEU A 64 -16.93 15.46 -16.88
N ALA A 65 -18.12 15.76 -17.40
CA ALA A 65 -18.26 16.66 -18.54
C ALA A 65 -17.63 18.04 -18.21
N ASP A 66 -17.21 18.76 -19.24
CA ASP A 66 -16.55 20.04 -19.00
C ASP A 66 -17.51 21.02 -18.31
N GLU A 67 -16.94 21.85 -17.42
CA GLU A 67 -17.68 22.77 -16.56
C GLU A 67 -18.71 22.15 -15.59
N GLU A 68 -18.90 20.83 -15.57
CA GLU A 68 -19.82 20.19 -14.62
C GLU A 68 -19.19 20.00 -13.22
N ALA A 69 -20.04 19.59 -12.28
CA ALA A 69 -19.66 19.19 -10.93
C ALA A 69 -20.08 17.75 -10.64
N PRO A 70 -19.32 16.98 -9.84
CA PRO A 70 -19.67 15.61 -9.50
C PRO A 70 -20.92 15.56 -8.62
N GLU A 71 -21.69 14.49 -8.76
CA GLU A 71 -22.68 14.13 -7.75
C GLU A 71 -22.00 13.82 -6.41
N LEU A 72 -22.69 14.08 -5.29
CA LEU A 72 -22.08 13.90 -3.97
C LEU A 72 -21.68 12.45 -3.69
N ALA A 73 -22.44 11.47 -4.19
CA ALA A 73 -22.14 10.05 -3.98
C ALA A 73 -20.84 9.65 -4.70
N GLU A 74 -20.68 10.06 -5.95
CA GLU A 74 -19.45 9.80 -6.73
C GLU A 74 -18.25 10.58 -6.16
N LEU A 75 -18.47 11.82 -5.73
CA LEU A 75 -17.44 12.60 -5.05
C LEU A 75 -16.97 11.92 -3.76
N GLU A 76 -17.87 11.34 -2.97
CA GLU A 76 -17.51 10.60 -1.76
C GLU A 76 -16.66 9.37 -2.08
N LYS A 77 -16.99 8.60 -3.13
CA LYS A 77 -16.17 7.46 -3.55
C LYS A 77 -14.77 7.89 -3.99
N ALA A 78 -14.67 8.95 -4.81
CA ALA A 78 -13.39 9.50 -5.25
C ALA A 78 -12.54 10.01 -4.08
N LEU A 79 -13.17 10.69 -3.10
CA LEU A 79 -12.49 11.17 -1.89
C LEU A 79 -12.06 10.03 -0.96
N ALA A 80 -12.83 8.94 -0.88
CA ALA A 80 -12.46 7.76 -0.11
C ALA A 80 -11.24 7.06 -0.73
N TRP A 81 -11.22 6.90 -2.05
CA TRP A 81 -10.04 6.39 -2.77
C TRP A 81 -8.82 7.31 -2.59
N LEU A 82 -9.02 8.63 -2.66
CA LEU A 82 -7.94 9.60 -2.44
C LEU A 82 -7.37 9.54 -1.03
N ASP A 83 -8.23 9.44 0.00
CA ASP A 83 -7.80 9.25 1.38
C ASP A 83 -6.99 7.96 1.54
N GLU A 84 -7.45 6.86 0.93
CA GLU A 84 -6.76 5.59 0.95
C GLU A 84 -5.37 5.70 0.31
N ALA A 85 -5.28 6.21 -0.93
CA ALA A 85 -4.00 6.34 -1.63
C ALA A 85 -2.99 7.16 -0.80
N ILE A 86 -3.41 8.31 -0.26
CA ILE A 86 -2.59 9.16 0.61
C ILE A 86 -2.25 8.44 1.92
N TYR A 87 -3.19 7.73 2.53
CA TYR A 87 -2.94 6.98 3.77
C TYR A 87 -1.83 5.92 3.59
N LEU A 88 -1.82 5.26 2.43
CA LEU A 88 -0.81 4.27 2.06
C LEU A 88 0.55 4.90 1.68
N GLY A 89 0.60 6.24 1.60
CA GLY A 89 1.78 7.03 1.30
C GLY A 89 2.04 7.20 -0.20
N LYS A 90 1.05 6.93 -1.05
CA LYS A 90 1.12 7.21 -2.48
C LYS A 90 1.04 8.72 -2.72
N LYS A 91 1.80 9.23 -3.70
CA LYS A 91 1.62 10.60 -4.19
C LYS A 91 0.59 10.63 -5.30
N VAL A 92 -0.42 11.47 -5.13
CA VAL A 92 -1.59 11.52 -6.00
C VAL A 92 -1.65 12.83 -6.78
N LEU A 93 -1.92 12.73 -8.08
CA LEU A 93 -2.27 13.86 -8.93
C LEU A 93 -3.78 13.91 -9.15
N ILE A 94 -4.43 15.04 -8.86
CA ILE A 94 -5.79 15.32 -9.35
C ILE A 94 -5.68 16.18 -10.62
N HIS A 95 -6.29 15.75 -11.72
CA HIS A 95 -6.33 16.54 -12.94
C HIS A 95 -7.69 16.51 -13.64
N CYS A 96 -7.92 17.56 -14.43
CA CYS A 96 -8.89 17.59 -15.50
C CYS A 96 -8.15 18.10 -16.75
N ARG A 97 -8.85 18.60 -17.77
CA ARG A 97 -8.16 19.13 -18.96
C ARG A 97 -7.15 20.24 -18.66
N HIS A 98 -7.55 21.26 -17.90
CA HIS A 98 -6.71 22.44 -17.60
C HIS A 98 -6.25 22.53 -16.14
N GLY A 99 -6.71 21.64 -15.28
CA GLY A 99 -6.38 21.67 -13.85
C GLY A 99 -7.03 22.81 -13.07
N ILE A 100 -8.17 23.35 -13.53
CA ILE A 100 -8.79 24.55 -12.95
C ILE A 100 -10.08 24.22 -12.18
N GLY A 101 -11.22 24.13 -12.89
CA GLY A 101 -12.56 24.07 -12.32
C GLY A 101 -12.88 22.74 -11.62
N ARG A 102 -12.97 21.66 -12.40
CA ARG A 102 -13.23 20.30 -11.91
C ARG A 102 -12.21 19.87 -10.84
N THR A 103 -10.92 20.05 -11.15
CA THR A 103 -9.81 19.80 -10.21
C THR A 103 -9.95 20.62 -8.92
N GLY A 104 -10.21 21.92 -9.03
CA GLY A 104 -10.40 22.80 -7.88
C GLY A 104 -11.63 22.44 -7.05
N THR A 105 -12.65 21.87 -7.67
CA THR A 105 -13.87 21.39 -6.99
C THR A 105 -13.54 20.17 -6.13
N VAL A 106 -12.95 19.12 -6.72
CA VAL A 106 -12.57 17.92 -5.97
C VAL A 106 -11.56 18.25 -4.87
N LEU A 107 -10.55 19.08 -5.17
CA LEU A 107 -9.58 19.54 -4.18
C LEU A 107 -10.25 20.27 -3.01
N ASN A 108 -11.22 21.17 -3.27
CA ASN A 108 -11.91 21.90 -2.22
C ASN A 108 -12.73 20.96 -1.32
N ALA A 109 -13.41 19.98 -1.92
CA ALA A 109 -14.13 18.96 -1.17
C ALA A 109 -13.21 18.12 -0.28
N TYR A 110 -12.04 17.74 -0.79
CA TYR A 110 -11.00 17.07 -0.01
C TYR A 110 -10.53 17.93 1.19
N LEU A 111 -10.25 19.22 0.98
CA LEU A 111 -9.86 20.12 2.08
C LEU A 111 -10.95 20.26 3.15
N LEU A 112 -12.23 20.28 2.74
CA LEU A 112 -13.36 20.27 3.67
C LEU A 112 -13.42 18.97 4.47
N ARG A 113 -13.26 17.82 3.80
CA ARG A 113 -13.22 16.49 4.40
C ARG A 113 -12.10 16.35 5.44
N ARG A 114 -10.95 16.97 5.19
CA ARG A 114 -9.82 17.05 6.14
C ARG A 114 -10.05 18.02 7.31
N GLY A 115 -11.21 18.67 7.38
CA GLY A 115 -11.67 19.43 8.55
C GLY A 115 -11.36 20.94 8.53
N LEU A 116 -10.86 21.50 7.42
CA LEU A 116 -10.47 22.92 7.33
C LEU A 116 -11.65 23.89 7.38
N GLY A 117 -12.86 23.41 7.06
CA GLY A 117 -14.04 24.25 6.84
C GLY A 117 -13.88 25.23 5.65
N HIS A 118 -14.95 25.90 5.26
CA HIS A 118 -14.96 26.74 4.03
C HIS A 118 -13.89 27.84 4.02
N GLN A 119 -13.69 28.54 5.15
CA GLN A 119 -12.70 29.61 5.21
C GLN A 119 -11.26 29.08 5.13
N GLY A 120 -10.96 27.96 5.82
CA GLY A 120 -9.63 27.35 5.80
C GLY A 120 -9.30 26.79 4.42
N ALA A 121 -10.25 26.07 3.81
CA ALA A 121 -10.12 25.54 2.45
C ALA A 121 -9.89 26.67 1.44
N TRP A 122 -10.66 27.77 1.52
CA TRP A 122 -10.48 28.92 0.63
C TRP A 122 -9.11 29.58 0.78
N LYS A 123 -8.58 29.74 2.00
CA LYS A 123 -7.23 30.30 2.22
C LYS A 123 -6.14 29.48 1.53
N LYS A 124 -6.27 28.15 1.52
CA LYS A 124 -5.35 27.26 0.78
C LYS A 124 -5.53 27.41 -0.73
N LEU A 125 -6.76 27.33 -1.22
CA LEU A 125 -7.07 27.44 -2.65
C LEU A 125 -6.71 28.79 -3.26
N LYS A 126 -6.77 29.89 -2.50
CA LYS A 126 -6.52 31.25 -3.00
C LYS A 126 -5.18 31.36 -3.73
N LYS A 127 -4.16 30.63 -3.26
CA LYS A 127 -2.80 30.61 -3.81
C LYS A 127 -2.64 29.71 -5.05
N LEU A 128 -3.64 28.87 -5.34
CA LEU A 128 -3.60 27.91 -6.43
C LEU A 128 -4.36 28.44 -7.65
N ARG A 129 -4.05 27.88 -8.82
CA ARG A 129 -4.85 28.08 -10.03
C ARG A 129 -6.15 27.26 -9.98
N SER A 130 -6.09 26.07 -9.39
CA SER A 130 -7.21 25.13 -9.26
C SER A 130 -8.25 25.64 -8.26
N LYS A 131 -9.34 26.20 -8.77
CA LYS A 131 -10.46 26.75 -8.00
C LYS A 131 -11.77 26.39 -8.69
N PRO A 132 -12.87 26.15 -7.94
CA PRO A 132 -14.20 26.05 -8.53
C PRO A 132 -14.49 27.27 -9.41
N ALA A 133 -14.88 27.02 -10.67
CA ALA A 133 -14.96 28.04 -11.70
C ALA A 133 -16.38 28.63 -11.87
N ASN A 134 -17.43 27.85 -11.60
CA ASN A 134 -18.81 28.26 -11.86
C ASN A 134 -19.77 27.96 -10.69
N PHE A 135 -21.03 28.36 -10.86
CA PHE A 135 -22.06 28.22 -9.84
C PHE A 135 -22.31 26.75 -9.44
N ALA A 136 -22.41 25.83 -10.39
CA ALA A 136 -22.67 24.41 -10.10
C ALA A 136 -21.58 23.80 -9.21
N GLN A 137 -20.32 24.11 -9.51
CA GLN A 137 -19.17 23.67 -8.72
C GLN A 137 -19.19 24.29 -7.31
N TRP A 138 -19.40 25.60 -7.19
CA TRP A 138 -19.53 26.26 -5.90
C TRP A 138 -20.70 25.75 -5.06
N TRP A 139 -21.83 25.45 -5.70
CA TRP A 139 -23.00 24.88 -5.07
C TRP A 139 -22.73 23.49 -4.52
N THR A 140 -22.01 22.66 -5.28
CA THR A 140 -21.58 21.32 -4.86
C THR A 140 -20.70 21.39 -3.61
N ILE A 141 -19.71 22.29 -3.58
CA ILE A 141 -18.86 22.51 -2.39
C ILE A 141 -19.69 22.96 -1.19
N ARG A 142 -20.64 23.86 -1.38
CA ARG A 142 -21.53 24.31 -0.31
C ARG A 142 -22.42 23.18 0.21
N LYS A 143 -22.93 22.30 -0.67
CA LYS A 143 -23.72 21.13 -0.29
C LYS A 143 -22.86 20.13 0.49
N TYR A 144 -21.65 19.85 0.01
CA TYR A 144 -20.67 18.98 0.66
C TYR A 144 -20.23 19.50 2.04
N GLY A 145 -19.96 20.81 2.17
CA GLY A 145 -19.55 21.39 3.44
C GLY A 145 -20.64 21.39 4.53
N ARG A 146 -21.92 21.14 4.18
CA ARG A 146 -22.97 20.95 5.19
C ARG A 146 -22.88 19.59 5.86
N SER A 147 -22.51 18.55 5.12
CA SER A 147 -22.26 17.21 5.67
C SER A 147 -20.88 17.13 6.35
N SER A 148 -19.86 17.76 5.77
CA SER A 148 -18.48 17.74 6.27
C SER A 148 -18.20 18.95 7.16
N ARG A 149 -18.46 18.81 8.47
CA ARG A 149 -18.26 19.89 9.45
C ARG A 149 -16.77 20.13 9.73
N LYS A 150 -16.44 21.38 10.10
CA LYS A 150 -15.10 21.77 10.55
C LYS A 150 -14.69 20.98 11.79
N LEU A 151 -13.45 20.51 11.83
CA LEU A 151 -12.88 19.87 13.01
C LEU A 151 -12.66 20.91 14.13
N THR A 152 -13.18 20.62 15.32
CA THR A 152 -13.10 21.52 16.49
C THR A 152 -12.14 21.05 17.57
N LEU A 153 -11.85 19.75 17.64
CA LEU A 153 -11.01 19.15 18.70
C LEU A 153 -9.52 19.46 18.53
N ARG A 154 -9.03 19.56 17.29
CA ARG A 154 -7.63 19.88 16.97
C ARG A 154 -7.54 20.64 15.66
N GLU A 155 -6.42 21.30 15.43
CA GLU A 155 -6.14 21.88 14.13
C GLU A 155 -6.11 20.79 13.05
N PRO A 156 -6.79 21.00 11.92
CA PRO A 156 -6.79 20.03 10.84
C PRO A 156 -5.41 19.99 10.16
N SER A 157 -4.80 18.81 10.14
CA SER A 157 -3.57 18.56 9.39
C SER A 157 -3.91 17.95 8.03
N LEU A 158 -3.36 18.55 6.97
CA LEU A 158 -3.40 17.99 5.61
C LEU A 158 -2.32 16.93 5.40
N GLU A 159 -1.18 17.07 6.06
CA GLU A 159 -0.11 16.08 6.04
C GLU A 159 -0.38 14.96 7.04
N MET A 160 -0.12 13.73 6.62
CA MET A 160 0.00 12.59 7.51
C MET A 160 1.47 12.42 7.86
N LYS A 161 1.88 12.92 9.03
CA LYS A 161 3.25 12.69 9.52
C LYS A 161 3.41 11.21 9.81
N ARG A 162 4.24 10.52 9.02
CA ARG A 162 4.73 9.19 9.38
C ARG A 162 5.61 9.34 10.63
N ALA A 163 5.28 8.61 11.69
CA ALA A 163 6.00 8.70 12.96
C ALA A 163 7.39 8.07 12.87
N VAL A 164 7.58 7.11 11.97
CA VAL A 164 8.80 6.30 11.82
C VAL A 164 9.23 6.26 10.36
N ASP A 165 10.51 6.51 10.11
CA ASP A 165 11.15 6.25 8.82
C ASP A 165 11.60 4.77 8.75
N LEU A 166 11.02 4.01 7.83
CA LEU A 166 11.27 2.58 7.68
C LEU A 166 12.45 2.26 6.75
N ALA A 167 12.95 3.25 6.00
CA ALA A 167 13.98 3.03 4.99
C ALA A 167 15.26 2.35 5.53
N PRO A 168 15.77 2.68 6.74
CA PRO A 168 16.94 1.99 7.29
C PRO A 168 16.70 0.49 7.54
N PHE A 169 15.57 0.14 8.15
CA PHE A 169 15.23 -1.25 8.45
C PHE A 169 15.02 -2.09 7.19
N PHE A 170 14.38 -1.50 6.18
CA PHE A 170 14.21 -2.18 4.88
C PHE A 170 15.55 -2.39 4.18
N LYS A 171 16.48 -1.43 4.26
CA LYS A 171 17.82 -1.60 3.71
C LYS A 171 18.58 -2.75 4.38
N ASP A 172 18.45 -2.91 5.69
CA ASP A 172 19.10 -4.01 6.39
C ASP A 172 18.39 -5.36 6.13
N TYR A 173 17.08 -5.35 5.97
CA TYR A 173 16.32 -6.53 5.55
C TYR A 173 16.71 -6.99 4.13
N THR A 174 16.90 -6.07 3.17
CA THR A 174 17.33 -6.45 1.81
C THR A 174 18.72 -7.08 1.77
N ILE A 175 19.58 -6.83 2.77
CA ILE A 175 20.86 -7.54 2.92
C ILE A 175 20.61 -9.03 3.25
N LEU A 176 19.62 -9.35 4.08
CA LEU A 176 19.23 -10.74 4.37
C LEU A 176 18.63 -11.41 3.14
N GLU A 177 17.78 -10.69 2.40
CA GLU A 177 17.25 -11.18 1.12
C GLU A 177 18.38 -11.49 0.14
N ALA A 178 19.34 -10.57 -0.03
CA ALA A 178 20.49 -10.76 -0.91
C ALA A 178 21.30 -12.01 -0.54
N ARG A 179 21.53 -12.28 0.74
CA ARG A 179 22.22 -13.50 1.18
C ARG A 179 21.50 -14.79 0.79
N ALA A 180 20.17 -14.81 0.91
CA ALA A 180 19.37 -15.96 0.48
C ALA A 180 19.40 -16.14 -1.05
N GLU A 181 19.38 -15.04 -1.80
CA GLU A 181 19.46 -15.06 -3.26
C GLU A 181 20.86 -15.49 -3.76
N ASP A 182 21.93 -15.00 -3.12
CA ASP A 182 23.31 -15.37 -3.44
C ASP A 182 23.56 -16.88 -3.23
N LEU A 183 23.05 -17.43 -2.13
CA LEU A 183 23.18 -18.87 -1.86
C LEU A 183 22.41 -19.72 -2.86
N PHE A 184 21.18 -19.32 -3.22
CA PHE A 184 20.45 -20.00 -4.29
C PHE A 184 21.23 -19.96 -5.61
N ALA A 185 21.75 -18.79 -5.99
CA ALA A 185 22.47 -18.63 -7.25
C ALA A 185 23.73 -19.51 -7.28
N TYR A 186 24.37 -19.71 -6.13
CA TYR A 186 25.51 -20.61 -5.99
C TYR A 186 25.15 -22.10 -6.15
N GLU A 187 24.10 -22.56 -5.47
CA GLU A 187 23.72 -24.00 -5.46
C GLU A 187 22.98 -24.44 -6.72
N LEU A 188 22.01 -23.63 -7.18
CA LEU A 188 21.01 -24.01 -8.17
C LEU A 188 21.11 -23.19 -9.46
N GLY A 189 21.89 -22.11 -9.47
CA GLY A 189 22.08 -21.27 -10.66
C GLY A 189 20.76 -20.65 -11.15
N ASN A 190 20.31 -21.05 -12.34
CA ASN A 190 19.09 -20.55 -13.00
C ASN A 190 17.93 -21.57 -12.91
N ASP A 191 17.85 -22.35 -11.84
CA ASP A 191 16.75 -23.28 -11.65
C ASP A 191 15.40 -22.57 -11.45
N GLN A 192 14.32 -23.33 -11.57
CA GLN A 192 12.94 -22.86 -11.44
C GLN A 192 12.68 -22.28 -10.04
N ARG A 193 11.86 -21.22 -9.97
CA ARG A 193 11.55 -20.52 -8.74
C ARG A 193 10.05 -20.46 -8.46
N CYS A 194 9.70 -20.74 -7.21
CA CYS A 194 8.34 -20.58 -6.73
C CYS A 194 7.86 -19.13 -6.81
N GLY A 195 6.68 -18.92 -7.39
CA GLY A 195 6.02 -17.62 -7.59
C GLY A 195 6.20 -17.05 -9.00
N ARG A 196 7.00 -17.68 -9.86
CA ARG A 196 7.18 -17.31 -11.27
C ARG A 196 7.12 -18.53 -12.19
N ASP A 197 7.86 -19.58 -11.86
CA ASP A 197 7.97 -20.78 -12.70
C ASP A 197 7.06 -21.91 -12.23
N HIS A 198 6.77 -21.96 -10.93
CA HIS A 198 5.80 -22.88 -10.33
C HIS A 198 5.24 -22.30 -9.01
N THR A 199 4.29 -22.99 -8.37
CA THR A 199 3.56 -22.50 -7.19
C THR A 199 3.63 -23.46 -6.00
N ARG A 200 4.71 -24.23 -5.87
CA ARG A 200 4.83 -25.33 -4.87
C ARG A 200 4.87 -24.81 -3.44
N CYS A 201 5.67 -23.77 -3.18
CA CYS A 201 5.70 -23.09 -1.89
C CYS A 201 4.36 -22.39 -1.55
N CYS A 202 3.55 -22.04 -2.56
CA CYS A 202 2.28 -21.33 -2.35
C CYS A 202 1.19 -22.21 -1.72
N SER A 203 1.41 -23.51 -1.57
CA SER A 203 0.56 -24.45 -0.83
C SER A 203 1.14 -24.86 0.52
N THR A 204 2.17 -24.15 1.00
CA THR A 204 2.78 -24.37 2.32
C THR A 204 2.49 -23.14 3.19
N PRO A 205 2.04 -23.32 4.45
CA PRO A 205 1.85 -22.18 5.34
C PRO A 205 3.21 -21.63 5.73
N ILE A 206 3.33 -20.30 5.75
CA ILE A 206 4.56 -19.62 6.10
C ILE A 206 4.29 -18.61 7.22
N THR A 207 5.30 -18.42 8.07
CA THR A 207 5.24 -17.59 9.27
C THR A 207 6.28 -16.48 9.14
N LEU A 208 5.83 -15.23 9.29
CA LEU A 208 6.63 -14.04 9.09
C LEU A 208 7.04 -13.43 10.42
N SER A 209 8.28 -12.96 10.50
CA SER A 209 8.74 -12.06 11.57
C SER A 209 8.07 -10.68 11.48
N LEU A 210 8.21 -9.83 12.51
CA LEU A 210 7.61 -8.49 12.49
C LEU A 210 8.18 -7.64 11.34
N ILE A 211 9.50 -7.66 11.12
CA ILE A 211 10.12 -6.92 10.01
C ILE A 211 9.58 -7.40 8.65
N GLU A 212 9.40 -8.71 8.47
CA GLU A 212 8.83 -9.27 7.24
C GLU A 212 7.37 -8.85 7.05
N ALA A 213 6.57 -8.89 8.12
CA ALA A 213 5.18 -8.47 8.08
C ALA A 213 5.04 -6.99 7.69
N VAL A 214 5.89 -6.13 8.28
CA VAL A 214 5.94 -4.69 7.96
C VAL A 214 6.43 -4.45 6.54
N HIS A 215 7.49 -5.14 6.11
CA HIS A 215 8.05 -5.05 4.76
C HIS A 215 7.03 -5.46 3.70
N LEU A 216 6.41 -6.63 3.85
CA LEU A 216 5.41 -7.14 2.93
C LEU A 216 4.20 -6.20 2.84
N THR A 217 3.69 -5.76 3.99
CA THR A 217 2.54 -4.83 4.04
C THR A 217 2.88 -3.49 3.39
N HIS A 218 4.09 -2.97 3.60
CA HIS A 218 4.54 -1.73 2.97
C HIS A 218 4.53 -1.84 1.45
N PHE A 219 5.17 -2.87 0.88
CA PHE A 219 5.26 -3.03 -0.56
C PHE A 219 3.93 -3.45 -1.20
N MET A 220 3.10 -4.22 -0.50
CA MET A 220 1.73 -4.50 -0.92
C MET A 220 0.94 -3.20 -1.10
N ASN A 221 1.02 -2.29 -0.12
CA ASN A 221 0.33 -1.02 -0.13
C ASN A 221 0.89 -0.03 -1.16
N ALA A 222 2.21 -0.07 -1.40
CA ALA A 222 2.86 0.81 -2.36
C ALA A 222 2.65 0.34 -3.82
N ARG A 223 2.72 -0.96 -4.09
CA ARG A 223 2.79 -1.52 -5.45
C ARG A 223 1.45 -1.97 -6.00
N LEU A 224 0.55 -2.50 -5.17
CA LEU A 224 -0.74 -2.98 -5.65
C LEU A 224 -1.78 -1.84 -5.67
N SER A 225 -2.65 -1.87 -6.67
CA SER A 225 -3.82 -0.99 -6.76
C SER A 225 -4.84 -1.29 -5.65
N SER A 226 -5.79 -0.38 -5.41
CA SER A 226 -6.86 -0.61 -4.44
C SER A 226 -7.64 -1.92 -4.72
N ASP A 227 -8.00 -2.18 -5.98
CA ASP A 227 -8.74 -3.39 -6.37
C ASP A 227 -7.93 -4.68 -6.12
N GLU A 228 -6.68 -4.72 -6.60
CA GLU A 228 -5.77 -5.86 -6.41
C GLU A 228 -5.57 -6.20 -4.92
N ARG A 229 -5.44 -5.18 -4.07
CA ARG A 229 -5.31 -5.37 -2.62
C ARG A 229 -6.58 -5.91 -2.01
N LEU A 230 -7.75 -5.38 -2.37
CA LEU A 230 -9.03 -5.90 -1.88
C LEU A 230 -9.23 -7.36 -2.27
N GLN A 231 -8.86 -7.74 -3.49
CA GLN A 231 -8.87 -9.14 -3.92
C GLN A 231 -7.89 -10.00 -3.11
N ALA A 232 -6.66 -9.52 -2.89
CA ALA A 232 -5.66 -10.22 -2.08
C ALA A 232 -6.11 -10.40 -0.63
N ILE A 233 -6.71 -9.37 -0.02
CA ILE A 233 -7.31 -9.43 1.33
C ILE A 233 -8.46 -10.44 1.36
N GLY A 234 -9.32 -10.45 0.36
CA GLY A 234 -10.41 -11.43 0.24
C GLY A 234 -9.89 -12.87 0.22
N ARG A 235 -8.87 -13.14 -0.61
CA ARG A 235 -8.18 -14.45 -0.63
C ARG A 235 -7.53 -14.77 0.71
N ALA A 236 -6.90 -13.79 1.36
CA ALA A 236 -6.24 -13.97 2.64
C ALA A 236 -7.22 -14.35 3.76
N VAL A 237 -8.41 -13.74 3.80
CA VAL A 237 -9.45 -14.10 4.78
C VAL A 237 -9.90 -15.55 4.60
N GLU A 238 -10.09 -16.00 3.36
CA GLU A 238 -10.45 -17.39 3.07
C GLU A 238 -9.32 -18.37 3.40
N THR A 239 -8.07 -18.03 3.06
CA THR A 239 -6.89 -18.84 3.41
C THR A 239 -6.73 -18.95 4.93
N ALA A 240 -6.83 -17.86 5.68
CA ALA A 240 -6.74 -17.86 7.14
C ALA A 240 -7.89 -18.64 7.81
N LYS A 241 -9.06 -18.73 7.16
CA LYS A 241 -10.18 -19.55 7.65
C LYS A 241 -9.88 -21.03 7.49
N LYS A 242 -9.34 -21.43 6.32
CA LYS A 242 -8.96 -22.82 6.03
C LYS A 242 -7.76 -23.30 6.87
N GLU A 243 -6.78 -22.42 7.07
CA GLU A 243 -5.63 -22.68 7.95
C GLU A 243 -6.09 -23.01 9.37
N ARG A 244 -6.95 -22.16 9.95
CA ARG A 244 -7.48 -22.37 11.31
C ARG A 244 -8.34 -23.60 11.45
N SER A 245 -9.23 -23.87 10.50
CA SER A 245 -10.05 -25.08 10.56
C SER A 245 -9.20 -26.34 10.55
N THR A 246 -8.04 -26.29 9.90
CA THR A 246 -7.18 -27.47 9.80
C THR A 246 -6.22 -27.61 10.96
N ALA A 247 -5.64 -26.50 11.44
CA ALA A 247 -4.86 -26.50 12.68
C ALA A 247 -5.67 -27.08 13.87
N GLN A 248 -6.97 -26.78 13.95
CA GLN A 248 -7.88 -27.36 14.95
C GLN A 248 -8.08 -28.88 14.82
N ASN A 249 -7.89 -29.45 13.63
CA ASN A 249 -8.01 -30.89 13.39
C ASN A 249 -6.70 -31.66 13.65
N VAL A 250 -5.55 -30.97 13.65
CA VAL A 250 -4.21 -31.58 13.81
C VAL A 250 -3.78 -31.70 15.29
N ASP A 251 -4.53 -31.10 16.22
CA ASP A 251 -4.27 -31.09 17.68
C ASP A 251 -4.41 -32.49 18.37
N GLN A 252 -4.36 -33.59 17.61
CA GLN A 252 -4.31 -34.98 18.11
C GLN A 252 -2.97 -35.70 17.87
N GLY A 253 -1.87 -35.01 17.54
CA GLY A 253 -0.53 -35.54 17.84
C GLY A 253 0.58 -35.42 16.78
N ALA A 254 0.69 -34.31 16.05
CA ALA A 254 1.85 -34.06 15.20
C ALA A 254 2.45 -32.66 15.43
N ASP A 255 3.76 -32.56 15.24
CA ASP A 255 4.58 -31.35 15.40
C ASP A 255 4.03 -30.18 14.57
N ALA A 256 3.99 -28.97 15.14
CA ALA A 256 3.28 -27.81 14.60
C ALA A 256 3.85 -27.24 13.29
N GLY A 257 4.91 -27.85 12.74
CA GLY A 257 5.66 -27.38 11.57
C GLY A 257 5.34 -28.04 10.22
N GLU A 258 4.55 -29.13 10.18
CA GLU A 258 4.38 -29.94 8.95
C GLU A 258 2.91 -30.14 8.54
N TYR A 259 2.07 -29.10 8.57
CA TYR A 259 0.76 -29.18 7.89
C TYR A 259 0.83 -28.62 6.46
N CYS A 260 0.47 -29.44 5.47
CA CYS A 260 0.44 -29.04 4.06
C CYS A 260 -0.92 -28.42 3.69
N LEU A 261 -0.97 -27.16 3.24
CA LEU A 261 -2.22 -26.48 2.87
C LEU A 261 -2.91 -27.11 1.65
N SER A 262 -2.20 -27.94 0.89
CA SER A 262 -2.75 -28.65 -0.26
C SER A 262 -3.92 -29.56 0.12
N GLU A 263 -3.88 -30.17 1.32
CA GLU A 263 -4.96 -31.02 1.82
C GLU A 263 -6.20 -30.21 2.25
N ALA A 264 -6.01 -28.97 2.69
CA ALA A 264 -7.07 -28.01 3.01
C ALA A 264 -7.58 -27.22 1.78
N GLY A 265 -6.96 -27.40 0.61
CA GLY A 265 -7.26 -26.63 -0.60
C GLY A 265 -7.04 -25.12 -0.42
N ALA A 266 -6.09 -24.72 0.42
CA ALA A 266 -5.73 -23.32 0.63
C ALA A 266 -4.44 -22.98 -0.12
N THR A 267 -4.39 -21.77 -0.68
CA THR A 267 -3.24 -21.26 -1.43
C THR A 267 -2.83 -19.90 -0.91
N CYS A 268 -1.59 -19.51 -1.21
CA CYS A 268 -1.05 -18.19 -0.91
C CYS A 268 -2.00 -17.10 -1.42
N PRO A 269 -2.35 -16.09 -0.58
CA PRO A 269 -3.25 -15.03 -0.99
C PRO A 269 -2.65 -14.06 -2.03
N LEU A 270 -1.33 -14.04 -2.17
CA LEU A 270 -0.63 -13.23 -3.16
C LEU A 270 -0.45 -13.95 -4.51
N LEU A 271 -0.98 -15.18 -4.65
CA LEU A 271 -0.99 -15.89 -5.92
C LEU A 271 -2.16 -15.41 -6.78
N HIS A 272 -1.87 -14.93 -7.99
CA HIS A 272 -2.86 -14.53 -8.98
C HIS A 272 -2.42 -15.02 -10.36
N GLU A 273 -3.31 -15.71 -11.08
CA GLU A 273 -3.05 -16.26 -12.43
C GLU A 273 -1.74 -17.08 -12.55
N GLY A 274 -1.34 -17.77 -11.48
CA GLY A 274 -0.12 -18.59 -11.46
C GLY A 274 1.17 -17.85 -11.13
N ALA A 275 1.12 -16.53 -10.91
CA ALA A 275 2.26 -15.70 -10.53
C ALA A 275 2.06 -15.03 -9.17
N CYS A 276 3.16 -14.77 -8.46
CA CYS A 276 3.14 -13.98 -7.22
C CYS A 276 3.00 -12.49 -7.55
N MET A 277 1.96 -11.84 -7.04
CA MET A 277 1.72 -10.41 -7.23
C MET A 277 2.82 -9.52 -6.62
N LEU A 278 3.57 -10.05 -5.64
CA LEU A 278 4.67 -9.37 -4.96
C LEU A 278 5.96 -10.17 -5.07
N TRP A 279 6.28 -10.62 -6.28
CA TRP A 279 7.48 -11.43 -6.56
C TRP A 279 8.77 -10.84 -5.98
N GLU A 280 9.05 -9.55 -6.24
CA GLU A 280 10.30 -8.89 -5.81
C GLU A 280 10.43 -8.79 -4.29
N HIS A 281 9.31 -8.82 -3.56
CA HIS A 281 9.22 -8.58 -2.12
C HIS A 281 8.68 -9.82 -1.37
N ARG A 282 8.91 -11.00 -1.94
CA ARG A 282 8.52 -12.28 -1.34
C ARG A 282 9.32 -12.55 -0.04
N PRO A 283 8.69 -13.16 0.98
CA PRO A 283 9.36 -13.51 2.24
C PRO A 283 10.57 -14.44 2.09
N LEU A 284 11.43 -14.48 3.10
CA LEU A 284 12.65 -15.32 3.07
C LEU A 284 12.34 -16.81 2.98
N GLN A 285 11.25 -17.26 3.58
CA GLN A 285 10.79 -18.66 3.48
C GLN A 285 10.44 -19.02 2.02
N CYS A 286 9.87 -18.08 1.26
CA CYS A 286 9.63 -18.29 -0.17
C CYS A 286 10.93 -18.31 -0.99
N ARG A 287 11.93 -17.50 -0.61
CA ARG A 287 13.22 -17.40 -1.31
C ARG A 287 14.09 -18.63 -1.11
N THR A 288 13.97 -19.28 0.04
CA THR A 288 14.81 -20.42 0.46
C THR A 288 14.14 -21.78 0.21
N TYR A 289 12.90 -21.82 -0.28
CA TYR A 289 12.13 -23.05 -0.45
C TYR A 289 12.78 -24.11 -1.35
N GLU A 290 13.49 -23.70 -2.40
CA GLU A 290 14.16 -24.63 -3.33
C GLU A 290 15.51 -25.15 -2.82
N LEU A 291 16.06 -24.54 -1.76
CA LEU A 291 17.35 -24.96 -1.22
C LEU A 291 17.22 -26.36 -0.59
N ALA A 292 18.29 -27.15 -0.68
CA ALA A 292 18.38 -28.40 0.05
C ALA A 292 18.15 -28.16 1.56
N GLN A 293 17.44 -29.09 2.21
CA GLN A 293 16.98 -28.92 3.60
C GLN A 293 18.14 -28.57 4.55
N ASP A 294 19.27 -29.29 4.47
CA ASP A 294 20.43 -29.03 5.33
C ASP A 294 21.04 -27.64 5.10
N THR A 295 21.18 -27.24 3.83
CA THR A 295 21.70 -25.92 3.43
C THR A 295 20.76 -24.80 3.89
N ALA A 296 19.45 -24.98 3.71
CA ALA A 296 18.45 -24.03 4.19
C ALA A 296 18.51 -23.91 5.71
N SER A 297 18.55 -25.03 6.44
CA SER A 297 18.62 -25.03 7.90
C SER A 297 19.87 -24.32 8.43
N ASP A 298 21.04 -24.55 7.82
CA ASP A 298 22.27 -23.85 8.22
C ASP A 298 22.15 -22.33 8.00
N LEU A 299 21.68 -21.90 6.82
CA LEU A 299 21.46 -20.48 6.51
C LEU A 299 20.47 -19.83 7.49
N TRP A 300 19.36 -20.51 7.80
CA TRP A 300 18.34 -20.01 8.71
C TRP A 300 18.88 -19.84 10.14
N ASN A 301 19.58 -20.84 10.66
CA ASN A 301 20.08 -20.84 12.03
C ASN A 301 21.24 -19.87 12.24
N THR A 302 22.11 -19.69 11.24
CA THR A 302 23.34 -18.91 11.38
C THR A 302 23.18 -17.45 10.98
N VAL A 303 22.29 -17.17 10.01
CA VAL A 303 22.21 -15.85 9.38
C VAL A 303 20.80 -15.26 9.46
N LEU A 304 19.79 -15.95 8.95
CA LEU A 304 18.48 -15.33 8.72
C LEU A 304 17.71 -15.12 10.02
N ALA A 305 17.51 -16.16 10.84
CA ALA A 305 16.73 -16.04 12.07
C ALA A 305 17.31 -15.00 13.05
N PRO A 306 18.64 -14.98 13.36
CA PRO A 306 19.21 -13.95 14.22
C PRO A 306 19.09 -12.54 13.64
N GLY A 307 19.22 -12.40 12.31
CA GLY A 307 19.04 -11.13 11.61
C GLY A 307 17.61 -10.62 11.69
N LEU A 308 16.63 -11.51 11.49
CA LEU A 308 15.20 -11.18 11.54
C LEU A 308 14.75 -10.81 12.94
N GLU A 309 15.23 -11.53 13.95
CA GLU A 309 14.95 -11.24 15.36
C GLU A 309 15.46 -9.84 15.72
N LYS A 310 16.73 -9.56 15.43
CA LYS A 310 17.34 -8.24 15.65
C LYS A 310 16.54 -7.13 14.98
N LEU A 311 16.28 -7.25 13.67
CA LEU A 311 15.55 -6.22 12.92
C LEU A 311 14.12 -6.05 13.42
N SER A 312 13.46 -7.13 13.84
CA SER A 312 12.12 -7.08 14.41
C SER A 312 12.09 -6.32 15.73
N LEU A 313 13.08 -6.52 16.61
CA LEU A 313 13.21 -5.79 17.87
C LEU A 313 13.50 -4.30 17.66
N GLU A 314 14.39 -3.98 16.71
CA GLU A 314 14.70 -2.58 16.37
C GLU A 314 13.48 -1.87 15.75
N THR A 315 12.75 -2.56 14.86
CA THR A 315 11.50 -2.07 14.26
C THR A 315 10.44 -1.85 15.33
N TRP A 316 10.29 -2.79 16.26
CA TRP A 316 9.39 -2.67 17.40
C TRP A 316 9.71 -1.44 18.25
N PHE A 317 10.97 -1.25 18.60
CA PHE A 317 11.40 -0.09 19.38
C PHE A 317 11.13 1.21 18.64
N ALA A 318 11.35 1.26 17.33
CA ALA A 318 11.07 2.43 16.51
C ALA A 318 9.59 2.83 16.52
N TYR A 319 8.67 1.85 16.50
CA TYR A 319 7.23 2.10 16.55
C TYR A 319 6.71 2.46 17.94
N THR A 320 7.23 1.81 18.98
CA THR A 320 6.63 1.82 20.31
C THR A 320 7.38 2.69 21.31
N GLY A 321 8.65 2.99 21.06
CA GLY A 321 9.56 3.61 22.02
C GLY A 321 9.92 2.73 23.22
N VAL A 322 9.52 1.45 23.21
CA VAL A 322 9.70 0.49 24.31
C VAL A 322 10.49 -0.71 23.81
N MET A 323 11.44 -1.19 24.61
CA MET A 323 12.17 -2.41 24.30
C MET A 323 11.27 -3.62 24.56
N ALA A 324 11.20 -4.54 23.60
CA ALA A 324 10.58 -5.85 23.86
C ALA A 324 11.50 -6.68 24.77
N HIS A 325 10.90 -7.34 25.76
CA HIS A 325 11.61 -8.18 26.74
C HIS A 325 11.39 -9.69 26.50
N GLU A 326 10.55 -10.06 25.54
CA GLU A 326 10.33 -11.44 25.09
C GLU A 326 10.43 -11.47 23.55
N ASP A 327 10.59 -12.67 22.98
CA ASP A 327 10.58 -12.89 21.54
C ASP A 327 9.25 -12.44 20.94
N LEU A 328 9.32 -11.68 19.85
CA LEU A 328 8.14 -11.26 19.12
C LEU A 328 7.53 -12.48 18.40
N PRO A 329 6.19 -12.65 18.44
CA PRO A 329 5.56 -13.79 17.79
C PRO A 329 5.69 -13.71 16.27
N GLY A 330 5.66 -14.87 15.63
CA GLY A 330 5.50 -14.97 14.20
C GLY A 330 4.05 -14.73 13.76
N PHE A 331 3.86 -14.23 12.54
CA PHE A 331 2.57 -13.91 11.96
C PHE A 331 2.31 -14.77 10.72
N ALA A 332 1.15 -15.42 10.64
CA ALA A 332 0.77 -16.15 9.43
C ALA A 332 0.66 -15.21 8.23
N LEU A 333 1.14 -15.63 7.05
CA LEU A 333 1.09 -14.81 5.83
C LEU A 333 -0.33 -14.29 5.54
N ALA A 334 -1.35 -15.14 5.73
CA ALA A 334 -2.74 -14.75 5.51
C ALA A 334 -3.22 -13.65 6.48
N ASP A 335 -2.76 -13.67 7.73
CA ASP A 335 -3.06 -12.61 8.69
C ASP A 335 -2.28 -11.32 8.41
N VAL A 336 -1.08 -11.42 7.83
CA VAL A 336 -0.31 -10.25 7.37
C VAL A 336 -1.00 -9.59 6.18
N VAL A 337 -1.34 -10.35 5.13
CA VAL A 337 -1.99 -9.83 3.93
C VAL A 337 -3.38 -9.26 4.21
N SER A 338 -4.14 -9.88 5.13
CA SER A 338 -5.44 -9.36 5.54
C SER A 338 -5.37 -8.18 6.53
N GLY A 339 -4.18 -7.83 7.03
CA GLY A 339 -3.97 -6.79 8.03
C GLY A 339 -4.35 -7.19 9.46
N ARG A 340 -4.79 -8.43 9.70
CA ARG A 340 -5.15 -8.93 11.05
C ARG A 340 -3.96 -8.95 12.01
N TYR A 341 -2.74 -9.10 11.49
CA TYR A 341 -1.52 -9.08 12.30
C TYR A 341 -1.37 -7.78 13.11
N VAL A 342 -1.90 -6.65 12.60
CA VAL A 342 -1.89 -5.36 13.30
C VAL A 342 -2.60 -5.44 14.64
N GLN A 343 -3.70 -6.20 14.73
CA GLN A 343 -4.39 -6.42 16.00
C GLN A 343 -3.50 -7.15 17.01
N ALA A 344 -2.74 -8.16 16.56
CA ALA A 344 -1.79 -8.87 17.41
C ALA A 344 -0.67 -7.93 17.89
N VAL A 345 -0.15 -7.08 17.01
CA VAL A 345 0.84 -6.05 17.37
C VAL A 345 0.28 -5.08 18.42
N PHE A 346 -0.95 -4.57 18.24
CA PHE A 346 -1.59 -3.70 19.24
C PHE A 346 -1.76 -4.37 20.60
N HIS A 347 -2.16 -5.65 20.64
CA HIS A 347 -2.27 -6.39 21.90
C HIS A 347 -0.91 -6.55 22.58
N LEU A 348 0.16 -6.79 21.82
CA LEU A 348 1.52 -6.78 22.36
C LEU A 348 1.86 -5.40 22.93
N MET A 349 1.54 -4.31 22.21
CA MET A 349 1.86 -2.95 22.65
C MET A 349 1.21 -2.64 23.99
N MET A 350 -0.06 -3.04 24.17
CA MET A 350 -0.76 -2.91 25.46
C MET A 350 -0.10 -3.73 26.57
N ARG A 351 0.39 -4.94 26.28
CA ARG A 351 1.09 -5.79 27.24
C ARG A 351 2.42 -5.18 27.70
N TYR A 352 3.15 -4.50 26.81
CA TYR A 352 4.42 -3.84 27.11
C TYR A 352 4.29 -2.40 27.60
N GLY A 353 3.07 -1.85 27.75
CA GLY A 353 2.85 -0.50 28.25
C GLY A 353 3.16 0.62 27.24
N ALA A 354 3.21 0.31 25.95
CA ALA A 354 3.35 1.27 24.87
C ALA A 354 1.95 1.68 24.36
N ALA A 355 1.31 2.66 24.99
CA ALA A 355 0.01 3.19 24.56
C ALA A 355 0.02 4.72 24.44
#